data_AF-A0A5B7JH47-F1
#
_entry.id   AF-A0A5B7JH47-F1
#
_cell.length_a   1.000
_cell.length_b   1.000
_cell.length_c   1.000
_cell.angle_alpha   90.00
_cell.angle_beta   90.00
_cell.angle_gamma   90.00
#
_symmetry.space_group_name_H-M   'P 1'
#
loop_
_entity.id
_entity.type
_entity.pdbx_description
1 polymer ?
#
loop_
_entity_poly.entity_id
_entity_poly.type
_entity_poly.pdbx_seq_one_letter_code
_entity_poly.pdbx_strand_id
1 'polypeptide(L)' 'MIYKLVNHMEKIDRQDLVSMSKIMKSQCLRNIKKFSFPYRTVDIWNRSSEEIVAAESVHKFKGKCAQI' A
#
# COMPACT_ATOMS: atom_id res chain seq x y z
N MET A 1 -16.74 -2.35 33.32
CA MET A 1 -15.65 -2.08 32.36
C MET A 1 -16.18 -1.63 31.00
N ILE A 2 -17.14 -2.38 30.43
CA ILE A 2 -17.81 -2.06 29.16
C ILE A 2 -18.46 -0.67 29.16
N TYR A 3 -19.17 -0.29 30.24
CA TYR A 3 -19.83 1.02 30.35
C TYR A 3 -18.88 2.23 30.22
N LYS A 4 -17.62 2.11 30.66
CA LYS A 4 -16.62 3.17 30.48
C LYS A 4 -16.13 3.26 29.04
N LEU A 5 -15.96 2.11 28.38
CA LEU A 5 -15.55 2.03 26.97
C LEU A 5 -16.64 2.57 26.04
N VAL A 6 -17.90 2.20 26.29
CA VAL A 6 -19.07 2.69 25.54
C VAL A 6 -19.21 4.21 25.69
N ASN A 7 -19.11 4.73 26.92
CA ASN A 7 -19.13 6.18 27.16
C ASN A 7 -17.98 6.94 26.50
N HIS A 8 -16.80 6.32 26.32
CA HIS A 8 -15.67 6.96 25.64
C HIS A 8 -15.86 6.98 24.12
N MET A 9 -16.50 5.94 23.56
CA MET A 9 -16.83 5.86 22.13
C MET A 9 -17.98 6.80 21.73
N GLU A 10 -18.99 6.98 22.60
CA GLU A 10 -20.09 7.92 22.36
C GLU A 10 -19.66 9.40 22.37
N LYS A 11 -18.49 9.70 22.94
CA LYS A 11 -17.93 11.05 23.03
C LYS A 11 -16.96 11.42 21.92
N ILE A 12 -16.80 10.57 20.90
CA ILE A 12 -15.96 10.91 19.74
C ILE A 12 -16.57 12.13 19.06
N ASP A 13 -15.92 13.28 19.24
CA ASP A 13 -16.38 14.54 18.67
C ASP A 13 -16.11 14.56 17.15
N ARG A 14 -16.83 15.43 16.43
CA ARG A 14 -16.59 15.65 14.99
C ARG A 14 -15.13 16.01 14.71
N GLN A 15 -14.47 16.73 15.62
CA GLN A 15 -13.05 17.08 15.51
C GLN A 15 -12.14 15.85 15.60
N ASP A 16 -12.47 14.88 16.46
CA ASP A 16 -11.73 13.62 16.62
C ASP A 16 -11.91 12.71 15.40
N LEU A 17 -13.13 12.63 14.86
CA LEU A 17 -13.42 11.88 13.63
C LEU A 17 -12.65 12.46 12.43
N VAL A 18 -12.64 13.79 12.27
CA VAL A 18 -11.89 14.46 11.19
C VAL A 18 -10.40 14.21 11.35
N SER A 19 -9.88 14.29 12.57
CA SER A 19 -8.45 14.07 12.86
C SER A 19 -8.03 12.62 12.56
N MET A 20 -8.83 11.64 12.98
CA MET A 20 -8.60 10.23 12.66
C MET A 20 -8.62 9.99 11.15
N SER A 21 -9.56 10.60 10.42
CA SER A 21 -9.61 10.51 8.96
C SER A 21 -8.37 11.09 8.27
N LYS A 22 -7.81 12.19 8.79
CA LYS A 22 -6.57 12.80 8.30
C LYS A 22 -5.37 11.89 8.54
N ILE A 23 -5.29 11.24 9.71
CA ILE A 23 -4.23 10.28 10.05
C ILE A 23 -4.32 9.04 9.15
N MET A 24 -5.51 8.49 8.95
CA MET A 24 -5.71 7.35 8.04
C MET A 24 -5.33 7.70 6.60
N LYS A 25 -5.74 8.88 6.11
CA LYS A 25 -5.37 9.36 4.77
C LYS A 25 -3.86 9.59 4.66
N SER A 26 -3.20 10.16 5.66
CA SER A 26 -1.76 10.39 5.62
C SER A 26 -0.96 9.08 5.67
N GLN A 27 -1.38 8.12 6.49
CA GLN A 27 -0.81 6.77 6.52
C GLN A 27 -1.03 6.05 5.19
N CYS A 28 -2.24 6.14 4.62
CA CYS A 28 -2.55 5.58 3.30
C CYS A 28 -1.66 6.20 2.21
N LEU A 29 -1.54 7.53 2.15
CA LEU A 29 -0.67 8.22 1.19
C LEU A 29 0.81 7.85 1.38
N ARG A 30 1.26 7.68 2.63
CA ARG A 30 2.62 7.24 2.93
C ARG A 30 2.87 5.80 2.50
N ASN A 31 1.91 4.92 2.71
CA ASN A 31 1.94 3.53 2.26
C ASN A 31 1.93 3.45 0.73
N ILE A 32 1.07 4.22 0.07
CA ILE A 32 1.07 4.34 -1.40
C ILE A 32 2.46 4.74 -1.85
N LYS A 33 3.04 5.85 -1.35
CA LYS A 33 4.41 6.25 -1.74
C LYS A 33 5.47 5.19 -1.46
N LYS A 34 5.34 4.41 -0.38
CA LYS A 34 6.28 3.34 -0.01
C LYS A 34 6.19 2.13 -0.93
N PHE A 35 4.99 1.77 -1.37
CA PHE A 35 4.72 0.57 -2.19
C PHE A 35 4.51 0.89 -3.67
N SER A 36 4.47 2.17 -4.04
CA SER A 36 4.41 2.61 -5.42
C SER A 36 5.71 2.25 -6.12
N PHE A 37 5.58 1.67 -7.30
CA PHE A 37 6.70 1.52 -8.19
C PHE A 37 7.14 2.89 -8.69
N PRO A 38 8.45 3.21 -8.66
CA PRO A 38 8.98 4.38 -9.36
C PRO A 38 8.52 4.38 -10.82
N TYR A 39 8.33 5.55 -11.40
CA TYR A 39 7.93 5.69 -12.82
C TYR A 39 8.85 4.88 -13.76
N ARG A 40 10.16 4.87 -13.48
CA ARG A 40 11.15 4.05 -14.21
C ARG A 40 10.85 2.54 -14.13
N THR A 41 10.34 2.05 -13.00
CA THR A 41 10.01 0.63 -12.83
C THR A 41 8.77 0.25 -13.62
N VAL A 42 7.82 1.16 -13.81
CA VAL A 42 6.66 0.94 -14.69
C VAL A 42 7.09 0.88 -16.16
N ASP A 43 7.99 1.76 -16.60
CA ASP A 43 8.55 1.71 -17.97
C ASP A 43 9.34 0.42 -18.22
N ILE A 44 10.12 -0.04 -17.24
CA ILE A 44 10.85 -1.32 -17.33
C ILE A 44 9.87 -2.50 -17.38
N TRP A 45 8.81 -2.47 -16.57
CA TRP A 45 7.75 -3.48 -16.59
C TRP A 45 7.06 -3.54 -17.95
N ASN A 46 6.68 -2.39 -18.51
CA ASN A 46 6.02 -2.29 -19.80
C ASN A 46 6.91 -2.75 -20.97
N ARG A 47 8.24 -2.75 -20.79
CA ARG A 47 9.22 -3.28 -21.76
C ARG A 47 9.57 -4.74 -21.52
N SER A 48 9.09 -5.34 -20.44
CA SER A 48 9.34 -6.75 -20.14
C SER A 48 8.54 -7.64 -21.09
N SER A 49 9.14 -8.73 -21.56
CA SER A 49 8.44 -9.68 -22.41
C SER A 49 7.42 -10.49 -21.62
N GLU A 50 6.35 -10.94 -22.30
CA GLU A 50 5.33 -11.80 -21.70
C GLU A 50 5.93 -13.06 -21.06
N GLU A 51 7.03 -13.58 -21.62
CA GLU A 51 7.76 -14.75 -21.11
C GLU A 51 8.43 -14.52 -19.73
N ILE A 52 8.77 -13.27 -19.42
CA ILE A 52 9.29 -12.89 -18.10
C ILE A 52 8.13 -12.79 -17.12
N VAL A 53 7.03 -12.12 -17.51
CA VAL A 53 5.84 -11.93 -16.66
C VAL A 53 5.12 -13.25 -16.38
N ALA A 54 5.05 -14.15 -17.36
CA ALA A 54 4.43 -15.47 -17.26
C ALA A 54 5.34 -16.54 -16.67
N ALA A 55 6.42 -16.15 -15.98
CA ALA A 55 7.31 -17.11 -15.34
C ALA A 55 6.55 -17.97 -14.32
N GLU A 56 6.70 -19.29 -14.44
CA GLU A 56 6.01 -20.31 -13.63
C GLU A 56 6.26 -20.19 -12.12
N SER A 57 7.37 -19.56 -11.70
CA SER A 57 7.69 -19.37 -10.30
C SER A 57 8.38 -18.05 -10.03
N VAL A 58 8.23 -17.54 -8.79
CA VAL A 58 8.87 -16.30 -8.33
C VAL A 58 10.40 -16.37 -8.43
N HIS A 59 10.99 -17.55 -8.25
CA HIS A 59 12.44 -17.74 -8.40
C HIS A 59 12.88 -17.59 -9.86
N LYS A 60 12.13 -18.18 -10.81
CA LYS A 60 12.40 -18.04 -12.25
C LYS A 60 12.17 -16.59 -12.70
N PHE A 61 11.09 -15.96 -12.21
CA PHE A 61 10.79 -14.55 -12.44
C PHE A 61 11.95 -13.64 -12.00
N LYS A 62 12.39 -13.79 -10.74
CA LYS A 62 13.47 -13.00 -10.17
C LYS A 62 14.80 -13.19 -10.90
N GLY A 63 15.10 -14.41 -11.37
CA GLY A 63 16.28 -14.71 -12.17
C GLY A 63 16.26 -14.06 -13.56
N LYS A 64 15.09 -13.94 -14.19
CA LYS A 64 14.91 -13.25 -15.48
C LYS A 64 14.87 -11.73 -15.32
N CYS A 65 14.25 -11.21 -14.26
CA CYS A 65 14.24 -9.77 -13.98
C CYS A 65 15.61 -9.20 -13.60
N ALA A 66 16.54 -10.03 -13.09
CA ALA A 66 17.91 -9.59 -12.83
C ALA A 66 18.74 -9.32 -14.10
N GLN A 67 18.19 -9.66 -15.29
CA GLN A 67 18.85 -9.48 -16.59
C GLN A 67 18.26 -8.31 -17.41
N ILE A 68 17.28 -7.59 -16.86
CA ILE A 68 16.63 -6.39 -17.44
C ILE A 68 17.15 -5.15 -16.74
#